data_AF-A0A2T4TXK9-F1
#
_entry.id   AF-A0A2T4TXK9-F1
#
_cell.length_a   1.000
_cell.length_b   1.000
_cell.length_c   1.000
_cell.angle_alpha   90.00
_cell.angle_beta   90.00
_cell.angle_gamma   90.00
#
_symmetry.space_group_name_H-M   'P 1'
#
loop_
_entity.id
_entity.type
_entity.pdbx_description
1 polymer ?
#
loop_
_entity_poly.entity_id
_entity_poly.type
_entity_poly.pdbx_seq_one_letter_code
_entity_poly.pdbx_strand_id
1 'polypeptide(L)'
;MTVGLPGLLLALLLVGCAGPQRLAAPAPGGDPGHPAAPALNEPLRERVIQYWEARMRGDLLATYQLHEPAFRRAVTFAAFSQGRGATPTLAYEILDERVEGDMAFVLVTKQSTVKHQQLIKPVQPRWTESEEQWIRVEGAWYRRFRFPMGNPYPPIDWDAMTAERQRATDGEARP
;
A
#
# COMPACT_ATOMS: atom_id res chain seq x y z
N MET A 1 -34.79 22.82 -74.73
CA MET A 1 -35.19 24.16 -74.25
C MET A 1 -35.02 24.15 -72.74
N THR A 2 -33.84 24.56 -72.27
CA THR A 2 -33.49 25.89 -71.71
C THR A 2 -33.77 25.97 -70.20
N VAL A 3 -32.72 25.81 -69.37
CA VAL A 3 -31.92 26.86 -68.68
C VAL A 3 -32.55 27.20 -67.32
N GLY A 4 -31.89 26.83 -66.21
CA GLY A 4 -31.10 27.76 -65.38
C GLY A 4 -31.75 27.81 -63.98
N LEU A 5 -31.11 28.12 -62.86
CA LEU A 5 -29.76 28.53 -62.49
C LEU A 5 -29.62 28.18 -60.98
N PRO A 6 -28.41 28.03 -60.42
CA PRO A 6 -28.16 27.64 -59.04
C PRO A 6 -28.31 28.83 -58.09
N GLY A 7 -28.73 28.56 -56.85
CA GLY A 7 -28.96 29.61 -55.87
C GLY A 7 -28.76 29.15 -54.44
N LEU A 8 -27.79 29.80 -53.80
CA LEU A 8 -27.64 30.03 -52.36
C LEU A 8 -26.80 29.05 -51.53
N LEU A 9 -25.53 29.44 -51.41
CA LEU A 9 -24.71 29.35 -50.21
C LEU A 9 -25.52 29.46 -48.91
N LEU A 10 -25.24 28.57 -47.96
CA LEU A 10 -25.13 28.97 -46.57
C LEU A 10 -23.86 28.37 -45.97
N ALA A 11 -22.92 29.25 -45.68
CA ALA A 11 -21.69 28.96 -44.96
C ALA A 11 -21.99 28.62 -43.50
N LEU A 12 -21.36 27.57 -42.98
CA LEU A 12 -21.16 27.39 -41.55
C LEU A 12 -19.66 27.23 -41.30
N LEU A 13 -19.07 28.37 -40.94
CA LEU A 13 -17.76 28.49 -40.32
C LEU A 13 -17.84 27.89 -38.91
N LEU A 14 -17.16 26.76 -38.69
CA LEU A 14 -16.66 26.40 -37.36
C LEU A 14 -15.14 26.29 -37.44
N VAL A 15 -14.52 27.44 -37.18
CA VAL A 15 -13.11 27.56 -36.81
C VAL A 15 -12.97 26.92 -35.43
N GLY A 16 -12.63 25.63 -35.41
CA GLY A 16 -12.17 24.93 -34.20
C GLY A 16 -10.66 24.99 -34.15
N CYS A 17 -10.10 25.79 -33.24
CA CYS A 17 -8.67 25.93 -33.03
C CYS A 17 -8.00 24.57 -32.80
N ALA A 18 -6.99 24.29 -33.63
CA ALA A 18 -5.97 23.31 -33.37
C ALA A 18 -5.24 23.66 -32.06
N GLY A 19 -5.60 22.98 -30.97
CA GLY A 19 -4.72 22.86 -29.81
C GLY A 19 -3.85 21.62 -30.02
N PRO A 20 -2.51 21.73 -30.04
CA PRO A 20 -1.67 20.55 -29.99
C PRO A 20 -1.90 19.90 -28.63
N GLN A 21 -2.61 18.78 -28.62
CA GLN A 21 -2.55 17.83 -27.51
C GLN A 21 -1.08 17.45 -27.39
N ARG A 22 -0.41 18.02 -26.38
CA ARG A 22 0.81 17.42 -25.84
C ARG A 22 0.40 16.02 -25.42
N LEU A 23 0.67 15.05 -26.29
CA LEU A 23 0.86 13.66 -25.92
C LEU A 23 1.88 13.70 -24.78
N ALA A 24 1.36 13.62 -23.56
CA ALA A 24 2.16 13.39 -22.38
C ALA A 24 2.95 12.12 -22.68
N ALA A 25 4.28 12.26 -22.75
CA ALA A 25 5.17 11.14 -22.87
C ALA A 25 4.84 10.15 -21.73
N PRO A 26 4.73 8.84 -22.00
CA PRO A 26 4.69 7.86 -20.93
C PRO A 26 5.94 8.05 -20.07
N ALA A 27 5.73 8.22 -18.77
CA ALA A 27 6.82 8.30 -17.80
C ALA A 27 7.77 7.09 -17.96
N PRO A 28 9.09 7.29 -17.80
CA PRO A 28 10.07 6.24 -18.09
C PRO A 28 9.85 5.06 -17.15
N GLY A 29 10.02 3.86 -17.74
CA GLY A 29 9.73 2.56 -17.15
C GLY A 29 10.08 2.43 -15.68
N GLY A 30 9.05 2.15 -14.88
CA GLY A 30 9.22 1.49 -13.60
C GLY A 30 9.72 0.08 -13.87
N ASP A 31 10.94 -0.20 -13.42
CA ASP A 31 11.49 -1.55 -13.33
C ASP A 31 10.48 -2.47 -12.60
N PRO A 32 9.98 -3.55 -13.23
CA PRO A 32 8.97 -4.42 -12.63
C PRO A 32 9.46 -5.19 -11.38
N GLY A 33 10.73 -5.02 -10.98
CA GLY A 33 11.31 -5.66 -9.80
C GLY A 33 11.40 -4.80 -8.54
N HIS A 34 11.21 -3.47 -8.62
CA HIS A 34 11.31 -2.60 -7.44
C HIS A 34 9.92 -2.11 -7.01
N PRO A 35 9.37 -2.58 -5.88
CA PRO A 35 8.20 -1.95 -5.28
C PRO A 35 8.43 -0.44 -5.09
N ALA A 36 7.47 0.34 -5.60
CA ALA A 36 7.51 1.79 -5.56
C ALA A 36 7.65 2.29 -4.12
N ALA A 37 8.43 3.37 -3.95
CA ALA A 37 8.48 4.08 -2.69
C ALA A 37 7.06 4.50 -2.27
N PRO A 38 6.75 4.52 -0.95
CA PRO A 38 5.44 4.91 -0.48
C PRO A 38 5.08 6.31 -1.00
N ALA A 39 3.85 6.45 -1.50
CA ALA A 39 3.31 7.77 -1.78
C ALA A 39 3.08 8.51 -0.46
N LEU A 40 3.57 9.75 -0.35
CA LEU A 40 3.31 10.60 0.80
C LEU A 40 1.81 10.92 0.85
N ASN A 41 1.19 10.79 2.03
CA ASN A 41 -0.24 11.02 2.29
C ASN A 41 -1.21 10.01 1.65
N GLU A 42 -0.73 8.80 1.32
CA GLU A 42 -1.59 7.72 0.85
C GLU A 42 -2.67 7.35 1.89
N PRO A 43 -3.95 7.17 1.48
CA PRO A 43 -5.00 6.69 2.36
C PRO A 43 -4.65 5.35 3.02
N LEU A 44 -5.00 5.19 4.31
CA LEU A 44 -4.75 3.95 5.06
C LEU A 44 -5.29 2.72 4.32
N ARG A 45 -6.54 2.80 3.85
CA ARG A 45 -7.21 1.69 3.15
C ARG A 45 -6.46 1.21 1.92
N GLU A 46 -5.92 2.13 1.11
CA GLU A 46 -5.14 1.77 -0.08
C GLU A 46 -3.87 1.00 0.31
N ARG A 47 -3.20 1.44 1.38
CA ARG A 47 -2.02 0.76 1.91
C ARG A 47 -2.32 -0.63 2.49
N VAL A 48 -3.44 -0.76 3.18
CA VAL A 48 -3.94 -2.05 3.68
C VAL A 48 -4.21 -3.00 2.52
N ILE A 49 -4.89 -2.53 1.47
CA ILE A 49 -5.16 -3.32 0.27
C ILE A 49 -3.84 -3.77 -0.36
N GLN A 50 -2.87 -2.87 -0.56
CA GLN A 50 -1.55 -3.24 -1.11
C GLN A 50 -0.87 -4.36 -0.31
N TYR A 51 -0.95 -4.31 1.02
CA TYR A 51 -0.40 -5.34 1.89
C TYR A 51 -1.08 -6.70 1.68
N TRP A 52 -2.40 -6.72 1.68
CA TRP A 52 -3.14 -7.97 1.52
C TRP A 52 -3.05 -8.54 0.11
N GLU A 53 -3.01 -7.70 -0.91
CA GLU A 53 -2.76 -8.09 -2.29
C GLU A 53 -1.35 -8.68 -2.48
N ALA A 54 -0.33 -8.10 -1.85
CA ALA A 54 1.02 -8.68 -1.83
C ALA A 54 1.03 -10.05 -1.14
N ARG A 55 0.31 -10.18 -0.01
CA ARG A 55 0.15 -11.46 0.71
C ARG A 55 -0.55 -12.52 -0.12
N MET A 56 -1.60 -12.14 -0.86
CA MET A 56 -2.36 -13.02 -1.77
C MET A 56 -1.49 -13.54 -2.91
N ARG A 57 -0.64 -12.69 -3.50
CA ARG A 57 0.29 -13.07 -4.56
C ARG A 57 1.52 -13.85 -4.07
N GLY A 58 1.71 -13.98 -2.76
CA GLY A 58 2.93 -14.55 -2.19
C GLY A 58 4.17 -13.67 -2.38
N ASP A 59 3.99 -12.38 -2.66
CA ASP A 59 5.07 -11.42 -2.82
C ASP A 59 5.62 -11.02 -1.44
N LEU A 60 6.60 -11.78 -0.98
CA LEU A 60 7.22 -11.58 0.31
C LEU A 60 7.96 -10.24 0.39
N LEU A 61 8.54 -9.76 -0.72
CA LEU A 61 9.31 -8.52 -0.72
C LEU A 61 8.39 -7.32 -0.56
N ALA A 62 7.32 -7.23 -1.37
CA ALA A 62 6.32 -6.18 -1.23
C ALA A 62 5.67 -6.21 0.16
N THR A 63 5.32 -7.40 0.65
CA THR A 63 4.79 -7.57 2.01
C THR A 63 5.79 -7.05 3.07
N TYR A 64 7.07 -7.39 2.94
CA TYR A 64 8.11 -6.98 3.87
C TYR A 64 8.27 -5.46 3.89
N GLN A 65 8.28 -4.81 2.74
CA GLN A 65 8.46 -3.35 2.63
C GLN A 65 7.30 -2.53 3.21
N LEU A 66 6.11 -3.13 3.30
CA LEU A 66 4.95 -2.52 3.93
C LEU A 66 4.98 -2.60 5.46
N HIS A 67 5.99 -3.25 6.06
CA HIS A 67 6.24 -3.16 7.49
C HIS A 67 7.03 -1.90 7.85
N GLU A 68 6.82 -1.43 9.07
CA GLU A 68 7.43 -0.20 9.57
C GLU A 68 8.98 -0.22 9.45
N PRO A 69 9.62 0.93 9.15
CA PRO A 69 11.07 0.99 8.97
C PRO A 69 11.88 0.44 10.16
N ALA A 70 11.39 0.62 11.39
CA ALA A 70 12.06 0.10 12.57
C ALA A 70 12.10 -1.43 12.59
N PHE A 71 11.00 -2.10 12.23
CA PHE A 71 10.98 -3.56 12.05
C PHE A 71 11.99 -3.98 10.99
N ARG A 72 12.03 -3.29 9.84
CA ARG A 72 12.94 -3.63 8.74
C ARG A 72 14.43 -3.39 9.05
N ARG A 73 14.74 -2.54 10.04
CA ARG A 73 16.12 -2.41 10.57
C ARG A 73 16.50 -3.58 11.46
N ALA A 74 15.56 -4.13 12.20
CA ALA A 74 15.82 -5.19 13.17
C ALA A 74 15.71 -6.60 12.58
N VAL A 75 14.82 -6.81 11.61
CA VAL A 75 14.53 -8.10 11.00
C VAL A 75 14.86 -8.01 9.52
N THR A 76 15.89 -8.72 9.07
CA THR A 76 16.26 -8.75 7.64
C THR A 76 15.17 -9.41 6.80
N PHE A 77 15.15 -9.09 5.50
CA PHE A 77 14.24 -9.76 4.57
C PHE A 77 14.43 -11.29 4.56
N ALA A 78 15.67 -11.77 4.64
CA ALA A 78 15.96 -13.20 4.72
C ALA A 78 15.27 -13.85 5.92
N ALA A 79 15.44 -13.27 7.13
CA ALA A 79 14.78 -13.77 8.34
C ALA A 79 13.24 -13.69 8.25
N PHE A 80 12.71 -12.60 7.69
CA PHE A 80 11.27 -12.45 7.45
C PHE A 80 10.73 -13.56 6.53
N SER A 81 11.46 -13.88 5.45
CA SER A 81 11.02 -14.85 4.44
C SER A 81 10.96 -16.27 4.99
N GLN A 82 11.91 -16.66 5.86
CA GLN A 82 11.95 -17.97 6.50
C GLN A 82 10.72 -18.24 7.38
N GLY A 83 10.19 -17.21 8.07
CA GLY A 83 9.06 -17.36 8.98
C GLY A 83 7.67 -17.41 8.32
N ARG A 84 7.55 -17.14 7.02
CA ARG A 84 6.25 -16.93 6.34
C ARG A 84 5.85 -18.02 5.36
N GLY A 85 6.68 -19.04 5.15
CA GLY A 85 6.54 -20.05 4.10
C GLY A 85 5.40 -21.07 4.24
N ALA A 86 4.76 -21.20 5.42
CA ALA A 86 3.81 -22.29 5.67
C ALA A 86 2.33 -21.92 5.47
N THR A 87 1.97 -20.64 5.40
CA THR A 87 0.55 -20.22 5.49
C THR A 87 0.16 -19.23 4.38
N PRO A 88 -0.17 -19.73 3.17
CA PRO A 88 -0.74 -18.90 2.12
C PRO A 88 -2.08 -18.28 2.54
N THR A 89 -2.25 -17.01 2.20
CA THR A 89 -3.54 -16.31 2.27
C THR A 89 -4.31 -16.59 0.97
N LEU A 90 -5.59 -16.93 1.07
CA LEU A 90 -6.45 -17.26 -0.07
C LEU A 90 -7.55 -16.23 -0.34
N ALA A 91 -7.96 -15.49 0.70
CA ALA A 91 -8.90 -14.38 0.60
C ALA A 91 -8.72 -13.48 1.82
N TYR A 92 -9.19 -12.24 1.72
CA TYR A 92 -9.29 -11.31 2.84
C TYR A 92 -10.46 -10.35 2.63
N GLU A 93 -10.93 -9.76 3.73
CA GLU A 93 -11.91 -8.69 3.73
C GLU A 93 -11.57 -7.72 4.87
N ILE A 94 -11.57 -6.42 4.56
CA ILE A 94 -11.39 -5.35 5.53
C ILE A 94 -12.76 -5.04 6.12
N LEU A 95 -12.95 -5.35 7.40
CA LEU A 95 -14.23 -5.21 8.09
C LEU A 95 -14.41 -3.81 8.68
N ASP A 96 -13.35 -3.25 9.25
CA ASP A 96 -13.39 -1.94 9.90
C ASP A 96 -12.01 -1.26 9.91
N GLU A 97 -11.99 0.06 10.04
CA GLU A 97 -10.78 0.86 10.19
C GLU A 97 -11.01 2.04 11.14
N ARG A 98 -10.09 2.25 12.08
CA ARG A 98 -10.06 3.42 12.96
C ARG A 98 -8.69 4.07 12.94
N VAL A 99 -8.68 5.40 12.85
CA VAL A 99 -7.46 6.22 12.84
C VAL A 99 -7.42 7.07 14.09
N GLU A 100 -6.33 6.98 14.83
CA GLU A 100 -6.07 7.65 16.09
C GLU A 100 -4.72 8.39 15.97
N GLY A 101 -4.75 9.58 15.37
CA GLY A 101 -3.54 10.35 15.06
C GLY A 101 -2.63 9.64 14.05
N ASP A 102 -1.40 9.33 14.47
CA ASP A 102 -0.42 8.60 13.67
C ASP A 102 -0.52 7.07 13.83
N MET A 103 -1.50 6.59 14.59
CA MET A 103 -1.80 5.17 14.72
C MET A 103 -3.13 4.83 14.05
N ALA A 104 -3.27 3.60 13.60
CA ALA A 104 -4.54 3.08 13.14
C ALA A 104 -4.68 1.59 13.47
N PHE A 105 -5.93 1.15 13.53
CA PHE A 105 -6.30 -0.24 13.77
C PHE A 105 -7.26 -0.68 12.67
N VAL A 106 -7.00 -1.85 12.10
CA VAL A 106 -7.75 -2.35 10.96
C VAL A 106 -8.20 -3.77 11.29
N LEU A 107 -9.51 -3.98 11.30
CA LEU A 107 -10.09 -5.30 11.50
C LEU A 107 -10.16 -6.02 10.16
N VAL A 108 -9.53 -7.19 10.08
CA VAL A 108 -9.47 -7.98 8.84
C VAL A 108 -9.87 -9.42 9.14
N THR A 109 -10.75 -9.96 8.30
CA THR A 109 -10.92 -11.41 8.20
C THR A 109 -10.13 -11.95 7.03
N LYS A 110 -9.47 -13.09 7.21
CA LYS A 110 -8.67 -13.74 6.16
C LYS A 110 -8.91 -15.22 6.11
N GLN A 111 -8.94 -15.75 4.91
CA GLN A 111 -8.93 -17.18 4.67
C GLN A 111 -7.49 -17.64 4.46
N SER A 112 -7.05 -18.64 5.21
CA SER A 112 -5.71 -19.22 5.05
C SER A 112 -5.72 -20.72 5.24
N THR A 113 -4.72 -21.39 4.65
CA THR A 113 -4.46 -22.82 4.82
C THR A 113 -2.99 -23.02 5.20
N VAL A 114 -2.67 -24.15 5.83
CA VAL A 114 -1.29 -24.53 6.13
C VAL A 114 -0.82 -25.54 5.10
N LYS A 115 0.26 -25.20 4.39
CA LYS A 115 0.99 -26.11 3.51
C LYS A 115 2.26 -26.53 4.21
N HIS A 116 2.35 -27.79 4.63
CA HIS A 116 3.54 -28.34 5.25
C HIS A 116 3.76 -29.77 4.74
N GLN A 117 5.00 -30.10 4.38
CA GLN A 117 5.33 -31.37 3.72
C GLN A 117 5.04 -32.60 4.59
N GLN A 118 5.03 -32.43 5.91
CA GLN A 118 4.71 -33.50 6.86
C GLN A 118 3.20 -33.68 7.11
N LEU A 119 2.33 -32.86 6.49
CA LEU A 119 0.89 -33.03 6.63
C LEU A 119 0.41 -34.19 5.76
N ILE A 120 -0.10 -35.24 6.41
CA ILE A 120 -0.67 -36.43 5.76
C ILE A 120 -1.96 -36.09 4.99
N LYS A 121 -2.67 -35.04 5.40
CA LYS A 121 -3.90 -34.56 4.76
C LYS A 121 -3.86 -33.04 4.59
N PRO A 122 -4.42 -32.49 3.49
CA PRO A 122 -4.58 -31.05 3.32
C PRO A 122 -5.39 -30.45 4.47
N VAL A 123 -4.87 -29.36 5.05
CA VAL A 123 -5.62 -28.58 6.05
C VAL A 123 -6.64 -27.74 5.32
N GLN A 124 -7.91 -27.90 5.67
CA GLN A 124 -8.98 -27.10 5.06
C GLN A 124 -8.75 -25.61 5.36
N PRO A 125 -8.96 -24.72 4.36
CA PRO A 125 -8.88 -23.30 4.59
C PRO A 125 -9.84 -22.86 5.70
N ARG A 126 -9.36 -22.01 6.59
CA ARG A 126 -10.17 -21.42 7.66
C ARG A 126 -10.17 -19.91 7.56
N TRP A 127 -11.32 -19.32 7.85
CA TRP A 127 -11.44 -17.89 8.11
C TRP A 127 -10.90 -17.59 9.50
N THR A 128 -10.21 -16.46 9.64
CA THR A 128 -9.70 -15.98 10.92
C THR A 128 -9.74 -14.48 10.91
N GLU A 129 -10.34 -13.91 11.95
CA GLU A 129 -10.37 -12.48 12.20
C GLU A 129 -9.12 -12.05 12.97
N SER A 130 -8.59 -10.87 12.64
CA SER A 130 -7.47 -10.26 13.35
C SER A 130 -7.52 -8.75 13.25
N GLU A 131 -7.34 -8.05 14.38
CA GLU A 131 -7.06 -6.62 14.40
C GLU A 131 -5.56 -6.39 14.12
N GLU A 132 -5.26 -5.57 13.11
CA GLU A 132 -3.92 -5.20 12.71
C GLU A 132 -3.63 -3.75 13.09
N GLN A 133 -2.42 -3.49 13.61
CA GLN A 133 -1.97 -2.14 13.92
C GLN A 133 -1.17 -1.56 12.76
N TRP A 134 -1.39 -0.28 12.51
CA TRP A 134 -0.72 0.52 11.50
C TRP A 134 -0.18 1.80 12.12
N ILE A 135 0.97 2.25 11.62
CA ILE A 135 1.64 3.47 12.07
C ILE A 135 1.98 4.34 10.87
N ARG A 136 1.79 5.66 11.02
CA ARG A 136 2.18 6.66 10.05
C ARG A 136 3.62 7.08 10.31
N VAL A 137 4.48 6.93 9.32
CA VAL A 137 5.89 7.35 9.37
C VAL A 137 6.15 8.21 8.15
N GLU A 138 6.51 9.48 8.37
CA GLU A 138 6.83 10.44 7.30
C GLU A 138 5.68 10.53 6.28
N GLY A 139 4.44 10.58 6.77
CA GLY A 139 3.24 10.70 5.92
C GLY A 139 2.79 9.42 5.21
N ALA A 140 3.48 8.29 5.39
CA ALA A 140 3.10 7.01 4.81
C ALA A 140 2.68 6.00 5.88
N TRP A 141 1.68 5.17 5.58
CA TRP A 141 1.22 4.11 6.48
C TRP A 141 2.09 2.85 6.34
N TYR A 142 2.37 2.23 7.48
CA TYR A 142 3.08 0.96 7.57
C TYR A 142 2.41 0.04 8.57
N ARG A 143 2.43 -1.25 8.28
CA ARG A 143 1.94 -2.26 9.22
C ARG A 143 2.93 -2.39 10.37
N ARG A 144 2.43 -2.21 11.58
CA ARG A 144 3.20 -2.42 12.82
C ARG A 144 3.30 -3.91 13.09
N PHE A 145 4.51 -4.40 13.30
CA PHE A 145 4.69 -5.83 13.58
C PHE A 145 4.55 -6.10 15.08
N ARG A 146 3.56 -6.91 15.46
CA ARG A 146 3.40 -7.39 16.84
C ARG A 146 3.93 -8.82 16.94
N PHE A 147 4.94 -9.04 17.78
CA PHE A 147 5.40 -10.39 18.06
C PHE A 147 4.43 -11.07 19.06
N PRO A 148 4.12 -12.36 18.86
CA PRO A 148 3.27 -13.11 19.77
C PRO A 148 3.82 -13.21 21.21
N MET A 149 5.14 -13.11 21.38
CA MET A 149 5.82 -13.30 22.67
C MET A 149 6.08 -11.99 23.43
N GLY A 150 5.30 -10.94 23.17
CA GLY A 150 5.57 -9.59 23.67
C GLY A 150 6.55 -8.84 22.77
N ASN A 151 6.75 -7.54 23.03
CA ASN A 151 7.65 -6.70 22.25
C ASN A 151 9.11 -7.22 22.42
N PRO A 152 9.75 -7.81 21.39
CA PRO A 152 11.10 -8.36 21.53
C PRO A 152 12.16 -7.29 21.31
N TYR A 153 11.75 -6.08 20.96
CA TYR A 153 12.65 -4.95 20.99
C TYR A 153 12.96 -4.62 22.45
N PRO A 154 14.18 -4.12 22.76
CA PRO A 154 14.38 -3.41 24.03
C PRO A 154 13.27 -2.37 24.18
N PRO A 155 12.97 -1.87 25.39
CA PRO A 155 12.02 -0.78 25.57
C PRO A 155 12.45 0.41 24.70
N ILE A 156 11.93 0.46 23.48
CA ILE A 156 12.01 1.61 22.61
C ILE A 156 10.84 2.43 23.09
N ASP A 157 11.17 3.52 23.78
CA ASP A 157 10.21 4.53 24.13
C ASP A 157 9.77 5.22 22.83
N TRP A 158 8.71 4.67 22.25
CA TRP A 158 8.11 5.17 21.00
C TRP A 158 7.56 6.58 21.19
N ASP A 159 7.13 6.92 22.40
CA ASP A 159 6.65 8.26 22.73
C ASP A 159 7.84 9.23 22.77
N ALA A 160 8.98 8.83 23.34
CA ALA A 160 10.21 9.63 23.30
C ALA A 160 10.72 9.85 21.86
N MET A 161 10.71 8.82 21.01
CA MET A 161 11.14 8.96 19.60
C MET A 161 10.20 9.87 18.79
N THR A 162 8.89 9.77 19.03
CA THR A 162 7.90 10.64 18.38
C THR A 162 8.04 12.08 18.90
N ALA A 163 8.27 12.26 20.20
CA ALA A 163 8.48 13.57 20.81
C ALA A 163 9.82 14.23 20.42
N GLU A 164 10.89 13.46 20.22
CA GLU A 164 12.14 13.97 19.65
C GLU A 164 11.98 14.39 18.20
N ARG A 165 11.21 13.61 17.42
CA ARG A 165 10.93 13.93 16.03
C ARG A 165 10.04 15.17 15.90
N GLN A 166 9.02 15.30 16.75
CA GLN A 166 8.16 16.48 16.83
C GLN A 166 8.99 17.73 17.21
N ARG A 167 9.88 17.60 18.20
CA ARG A 167 10.81 18.69 18.58
C ARG A 167 11.78 19.06 17.46
N ALA A 168 12.23 18.11 16.65
CA ALA A 168 13.08 18.38 15.49
C ALA A 168 12.34 19.16 14.41
N THR A 169 11.09 18.79 14.09
CA THR A 169 10.26 19.52 13.13
C THR A 169 9.85 20.91 13.62
N ASP A 170 9.59 21.06 14.93
CA ASP A 170 9.22 22.36 15.51
C ASP A 170 10.44 23.30 15.67
N GLY A 171 11.65 22.72 15.81
CA GLY A 171 12.90 23.47 15.89
C GLY A 171 13.35 24.10 14.57
N GLU A 172 12.94 23.54 13.44
CA GLU A 172 13.24 24.06 12.09
C GLU A 172 12.29 25.20 11.67
N ALA A 173 11.22 25.45 12.45
CA ALA A 173 10.24 26.50 12.22
C ALA A 173 10.51 27.81 13.00
N ARG A 174 11.77 28.08 13.40
CA ARG A 174 12.18 29.40 13.92
C ARG A 174 12.93 30.19 12.83
N PRO A 175 12.57 31.48 12.63
CA PRO A 175 13.01 32.30 11.49
C PRO A 175 14.51 32.59 11.48
#